data_AF-A0A2H9NB90-F1
#
_entry.id   AF-A0A2H9NB90-F1
#
_cell.length_a   1.000
_cell.length_b   1.000
_cell.length_c   1.000
_cell.angle_alpha   90.00
_cell.angle_beta   90.00
_cell.angle_gamma   90.00
#
_symmetry.space_group_name_H-M   'P 1'
#
loop_
_entity.id
_entity.type
_entity.pdbx_description
1 polymer ?
#
loop_
_entity_poly.entity_id
_entity_poly.type
_entity_poly.pdbx_seq_one_letter_code
_entity_poly.pdbx_strand_id
1 'polypeptide(L)' 'MKGVYVLHIIMKKDAKIRIGKLGTIMFKKGTYYYAGSAQNSIEGRIKHHL' A
#
# COMPACT_ATOMS: atom_id res chain seq x y z
N MET A 1 -1.32 -19.96 -1.86
CA MET A 1 -0.77 -19.83 -3.23
C MET A 1 0.41 -18.85 -3.26
N LYS A 2 1.33 -18.98 -4.23
CA LYS A 2 2.39 -17.98 -4.49
C LYS A 2 1.95 -17.01 -5.57
N GLY A 3 2.40 -15.75 -5.52
CA GLY A 3 2.18 -14.82 -6.62
C GLY A 3 2.56 -13.38 -6.30
N VAL A 4 2.05 -12.47 -7.12
CA VAL A 4 2.17 -11.01 -6.95
C VAL A 4 0.79 -10.42 -6.73
N TYR A 5 0.72 -9.30 -6.03
CA TYR A 5 -0.52 -8.57 -5.78
C TYR A 5 -0.29 -7.07 -5.91
N VAL A 6 -1.38 -6.36 -6.20
CA VAL A 6 -1.39 -4.90 -6.22
C VAL A 6 -2.46 -4.41 -5.24
N LEU A 7 -2.09 -3.53 -4.31
CA LEU A 7 -3.05 -2.76 -3.53
C LEU A 7 -3.47 -1.54 -4.35
N HIS A 8 -4.78 -1.41 -4.58
CA HIS A 8 -5.39 -0.25 -5.20
C HIS A 8 -5.91 0.68 -4.10
N ILE A 9 -5.28 1.84 -3.96
CA ILE A 9 -5.55 2.80 -2.88
C ILE A 9 -6.09 4.10 -3.47
N ILE A 10 -7.28 4.50 -3.04
CA ILE A 10 -7.93 5.73 -3.51
C ILE A 10 -7.85 6.79 -2.42
N MET A 11 -7.10 7.86 -2.69
CA MET A 11 -7.04 9.03 -1.83
C MET A 11 -8.01 10.11 -2.32
N LYS A 12 -9.10 10.30 -1.57
CA LYS A 12 -10.16 11.26 -1.92
C LYS A 12 -9.74 12.72 -1.73
N LYS A 13 -8.68 12.98 -0.98
CA LYS A 13 -8.16 14.32 -0.68
C LYS A 13 -6.64 14.29 -0.50
N ASP A 14 -6.02 15.44 -0.69
CA ASP A 14 -4.62 15.66 -0.31
C ASP A 14 -4.44 15.39 1.19
N ALA A 15 -3.33 14.77 1.57
CA ALA A 15 -2.99 14.52 2.97
C ALA A 15 -1.49 14.63 3.20
N LYS A 16 -1.10 15.23 4.34
CA LYS A 16 0.27 15.14 4.86
C LYS A 16 0.34 13.97 5.83
N ILE A 17 1.19 12.99 5.54
CA ILE A 17 1.31 11.76 6.32
C ILE A 17 2.74 11.64 6.82
N ARG A 18 2.91 11.40 8.13
CA ARG A 18 4.21 11.12 8.74
C ARG A 18 4.57 9.65 8.55
N ILE A 19 5.67 9.38 7.84
CA ILE A 19 6.17 8.06 7.50
C ILE A 19 7.50 7.82 8.21
N GLY A 20 7.45 7.34 9.46
CA GLY A 20 8.64 6.94 10.23
C GLY A 20 9.83 7.93 10.10
N LYS A 21 11.01 7.40 9.75
CA LYS A 21 12.23 8.19 9.52
C LYS A 21 12.22 9.04 8.25
N LEU A 22 11.28 8.81 7.32
CA LEU A 22 11.14 9.60 6.10
C LEU A 22 10.46 10.95 6.35
N GLY A 23 9.98 11.20 7.57
CA GLY A 23 9.34 12.46 7.94
C GLY A 23 7.94 12.58 7.37
N THR A 24 7.50 13.81 7.10
CA THR A 24 6.14 14.10 6.65
C THR A 24 6.11 14.33 5.14
N ILE A 25 5.35 13.51 4.44
CA ILE A 25 5.22 13.56 2.97
C ILE A 25 3.82 14.05 2.61
N MET A 26 3.73 14.93 1.60
CA MET A 26 2.46 15.33 1.02
C MET A 26 2.04 14.34 -0.06
N PHE A 27 0.93 13.65 0.17
CA PHE A 27 0.24 12.84 -0.83
C PHE A 27 -0.90 13.66 -1.42
N LYS A 28 -0.97 13.68 -2.75
CA LYS A 28 -2.06 14.34 -3.48
C LYS A 28 -3.27 13.42 -3.56
N LYS A 29 -4.45 13.99 -3.73
CA LYS A 29 -5.62 13.20 -4.11
C LYS A 29 -5.31 12.42 -5.39
N GLY A 30 -5.77 11.20 -5.48
CA GLY A 30 -5.50 10.35 -6.63
C GLY A 30 -5.48 8.87 -6.30
N THR A 31 -5.06 8.10 -7.31
CA THR A 31 -4.97 6.65 -7.23
C THR A 31 -3.52 6.24 -7.04
N TYR A 32 -3.28 5.42 -6.03
CA TYR A 32 -1.97 4.88 -5.70
C TYR A 32 -2.00 3.35 -5.81
N TYR A 33 -0.91 2.81 -6.34
CA TYR A 33 -0.72 1.37 -6.48
C TYR A 33 0.53 0.95 -5.73
N TYR A 34 0.39 -0.07 -4.89
CA TYR A 34 1.52 -0.76 -4.26
C TYR A 34 1.62 -2.17 -4.83
N ALA A 35 2.69 -2.47 -5.55
CA ALA A 35 2.98 -3.79 -6.07
C ALA A 35 3.85 -4.57 -5.07
N GLY A 36 3.39 -5.76 -4.67
CA GLY A 36 4.09 -6.63 -3.72
C GLY A 36 4.16 -8.07 -4.19
N SER A 37 5.17 -8.79 -3.72
CA SER A 37 5.27 -10.24 -3.90
C SER A 37 4.77 -11.00 -2.67
N ALA A 38 4.09 -12.11 -2.92
CA ALA A 38 3.56 -13.04 -1.93
C ALA A 38 4.06 -14.45 -2.25
N GLN A 39 5.38 -14.61 -2.25
CA GLN A 39 6.04 -15.87 -2.62
C GLN A 39 5.93 -16.96 -1.54
N ASN A 40 5.58 -16.60 -0.31
CA ASN A 40 5.34 -17.55 0.78
C ASN A 40 3.85 -17.92 0.86
N SER A 41 2.95 -16.93 0.87
CA SER A 41 1.50 -17.13 0.77
C SER A 41 0.82 -15.80 0.43
N ILE A 42 -0.03 -15.82 -0.61
CA ILE A 42 -0.96 -14.73 -0.95
C ILE A 42 -1.94 -14.49 0.20
N GLU A 43 -2.49 -15.56 0.75
CA GLU A 43 -3.50 -15.52 1.82
C GLU A 43 -2.95 -14.82 3.08
N GLY A 44 -1.72 -15.15 3.47
CA GLY A 44 -1.04 -14.50 4.59
C GLY A 44 -0.74 -13.02 4.33
N ARG A 45 -0.38 -12.65 3.08
CA ARG A 45 -0.18 -11.24 2.71
C ARG A 45 -1.50 -10.46 2.70
N ILE A 46 -2.59 -11.05 2.22
CA ILE A 46 -3.92 -10.42 2.25
C ILE A 46 -4.35 -10.17 3.70
N LYS A 47 -4.21 -11.15 4.61
CA LYS A 47 -4.51 -10.99 6.05
C LYS A 47 -3.65 -9.96 6.78
N HIS A 48 -2.49 -9.60 6.24
CA HIS A 48 -1.65 -8.55 6.82
C HIS A 48 -2.14 -7.14 6.44
N HIS A 49 -2.78 -7.00 5.28
CA HIS A 49 -3.26 -5.72 4.74
C HIS A 49 -4.74 -5.44 5.08
N LEU A 50 -5.54 -6.49 5.29
CA LEU A 50 -6.95 -6.43 5.71
C LEU A 50 -7.07 -6.69 7.22
#